data_AF-A0A0B3B6R6-F1
#
_entry.id   AF-A0A0B3B6R6-F1
#
_cell.length_a   1.000
_cell.length_b   1.000
_cell.length_c   1.000
_cell.angle_alpha   90.00
_cell.angle_beta   90.00
_cell.angle_gamma   90.00
#
_symmetry.space_group_name_H-M   'P 1'
#
loop_
_entity.id
_entity.type
_entity.pdbx_description
1 polymer ?
#
loop_
_entity_poly.entity_id
_entity_poly.type
_entity_poly.pdbx_seq_one_letter_code
_entity_poly.pdbx_strand_id
1 'polypeptide(L)'
;MASKTREITIKESKGIFNLIKDKQISKSDYNFEGLSALRQLLNNEKARMLHVIKTQEPKSIYDLAKKLKRNFKSVVEDIKLLERFGFIELIKEKTKKRVRHKPEIAVDEIVIRVSV
;
A
#
# COMPACT_ATOMS: atom_id res chain seq x y z
N MET A 1 -1.06 -23.98 0.37
CA MET A 1 -0.94 -22.59 -0.16
C MET A 1 -0.10 -21.81 0.85
N ALA A 2 0.96 -21.12 0.41
CA ALA A 2 1.84 -20.39 1.32
C ALA A 2 1.20 -19.05 1.69
N SER A 3 0.96 -18.82 2.98
CA SER A 3 0.46 -17.54 3.52
C SER A 3 1.50 -16.44 3.32
N LYS A 4 1.08 -15.29 2.80
CA LYS A 4 1.96 -14.12 2.61
C LYS A 4 1.71 -13.12 3.75
N THR A 5 2.44 -13.26 4.84
CA THR A 5 2.46 -12.27 5.93
C THR A 5 3.41 -11.13 5.59
N ARG A 6 2.98 -9.87 5.75
CA ARG A 6 3.84 -8.68 5.68
C ARG A 6 3.96 -8.07 7.06
N GLU A 7 5.15 -8.12 7.64
CA GLU A 7 5.46 -7.48 8.93
C GLU A 7 6.14 -6.13 8.68
N ILE A 8 5.59 -5.08 9.29
CA ILE A 8 6.22 -3.75 9.35
C ILE A 8 6.59 -3.51 10.81
N THR A 9 7.88 -3.64 11.14
CA THR A 9 8.39 -3.32 12.47
C THR A 9 9.04 -1.94 12.46
N ILE A 10 8.44 -0.98 13.16
CA ILE A 10 9.04 0.35 13.36
C ILE A 10 9.75 0.30 14.71
N LYS A 11 11.07 0.12 14.69
CA LYS A 11 11.89 0.20 15.91
C LYS A 11 12.41 1.63 16.05
N GLU A 12 12.17 2.24 17.20
CA GLU A 12 12.90 3.45 17.58
C GLU A 12 14.40 3.08 17.64
N SER A 13 15.20 3.78 16.84
CA SER A 13 16.59 3.46 16.49
C SER A 13 16.80 2.10 15.77
N LYS A 14 17.07 2.20 14.47
CA LYS A 14 17.54 1.16 13.54
C LYS A 14 16.50 0.09 13.11
N GLY A 15 15.80 0.41 12.03
CA GLY A 15 14.98 -0.49 11.19
C GLY A 15 13.66 0.18 10.85
N ILE A 16 13.24 0.42 9.60
CA ILE A 16 13.44 -0.28 8.33
C ILE A 16 13.38 0.76 7.21
N PHE A 17 14.35 0.78 6.28
CA PHE A 17 14.20 1.08 4.83
C PHE A 17 15.61 1.00 4.17
N ASN A 18 16.16 -0.21 4.02
CA ASN A 18 17.40 -0.38 3.23
C ASN A 18 17.07 -0.31 1.73
N LEU A 19 16.97 0.90 1.20
CA LEU A 19 17.34 1.22 -0.18
C LEU A 19 18.77 1.78 -0.10
N ILE A 20 19.77 0.91 -0.31
CA ILE A 20 21.22 1.18 -0.22
C ILE A 20 21.55 2.58 -0.81
N LYS A 21 22.18 3.52 -0.09
CA LYS A 21 23.59 3.51 0.34
C LYS A 21 23.83 4.51 1.48
N ASP A 22 24.53 4.07 2.52
CA ASP A 22 24.96 4.83 3.70
C ASP A 22 25.70 6.13 3.39
N LYS A 23 25.42 7.17 4.18
CA LYS A 23 26.45 7.77 5.05
C LYS A 23 25.84 8.64 6.16
N GLN A 24 26.04 8.20 7.41
CA GLN A 24 26.05 8.99 8.65
C GLN A 24 24.81 9.80 9.01
N ILE A 25 24.03 9.33 9.99
CA ILE A 25 23.29 10.27 10.86
C ILE A 25 23.41 9.80 12.32
N SER A 26 24.04 10.66 13.12
CA SER A 26 24.25 10.58 14.57
C SER A 26 23.06 11.16 15.34
N LYS A 27 22.74 10.55 16.49
CA LYS A 27 21.96 11.04 17.65
C LYS A 27 20.82 12.06 17.40
N SER A 28 19.59 11.61 17.73
CA SER A 28 18.37 12.37 18.11
C SER A 28 17.27 12.69 17.08
N ASP A 29 17.22 12.02 15.93
CA ASP A 29 16.13 12.26 14.97
C ASP A 29 15.09 11.13 14.99
N TYR A 30 13.91 11.43 15.51
CA TYR A 30 12.69 10.66 15.25
C TYR A 30 12.57 10.45 13.73
N ASN A 31 12.36 9.20 13.28
CA ASN A 31 12.20 8.87 11.86
C ASN A 31 10.84 9.39 11.35
N PHE A 32 10.75 10.70 11.15
CA PHE A 32 9.55 11.42 10.76
C PHE A 32 9.06 10.97 9.39
N GLU A 33 9.97 10.57 8.49
CA GLU A 33 9.62 10.01 7.17
C GLU A 33 8.88 8.68 7.31
N GLY A 34 9.38 7.76 8.15
CA GLY A 34 8.72 6.49 8.43
C GLY A 34 7.34 6.67 9.08
N LEU A 35 7.23 7.59 10.04
CA LEU A 35 5.95 7.90 10.69
C LEU A 35 4.96 8.59 9.75
N SER A 36 5.44 9.48 8.87
CA SER A 36 4.64 10.13 7.84
C SER A 36 4.13 9.11 6.82
N ALA A 37 4.98 8.20 6.37
CA ALA A 37 4.61 7.11 5.47
C ALA A 37 3.56 6.18 6.08
N LEU A 38 3.75 5.77 7.36
CA LEU A 38 2.75 4.99 8.08
C LEU A 38 1.42 5.73 8.17
N ARG A 39 1.43 7.01 8.55
CA ARG A 39 0.21 7.84 8.65
C ARG A 39 -0.53 7.94 7.32
N GLN A 40 0.20 8.10 6.21
CA GLN A 40 -0.38 8.14 4.87
C GLN A 40 -1.01 6.80 4.47
N LEU A 41 -0.42 5.70 4.93
CA LEU A 41 -0.85 4.33 4.68
C LEU A 41 -2.06 3.93 5.54
N LEU A 42 -2.13 4.39 6.79
CA LEU A 42 -3.24 4.14 7.73
C LEU A 42 -4.43 5.08 7.59
N ASN A 43 -4.49 5.88 6.53
CA ASN A 43 -5.63 6.77 6.29
C ASN A 43 -6.92 5.94 6.02
N ASN A 44 -8.05 6.40 6.56
CA ASN A 44 -9.39 5.84 6.32
C ASN A 44 -9.67 5.56 4.83
N GLU A 45 -9.22 6.44 3.94
CA GLU A 45 -9.40 6.26 2.50
C GLU A 45 -8.64 5.05 1.94
N LYS A 46 -7.45 4.75 2.47
CA LYS A 46 -6.65 3.57 2.10
C LYS A 46 -7.29 2.29 2.64
N ALA A 47 -7.74 2.32 3.89
CA ALA A 47 -8.45 1.20 4.50
C ALA A 47 -9.75 0.89 3.73
N ARG A 48 -10.53 1.93 3.38
CA ARG A 48 -11.73 1.81 2.54
C ARG A 48 -11.39 1.25 1.15
N MET A 49 -10.30 1.69 0.54
CA MET A 49 -9.85 1.18 -0.75
C MET A 49 -9.54 -0.32 -0.68
N LEU A 50 -8.77 -0.77 0.32
CA LEU A 50 -8.46 -2.19 0.53
C LEU A 50 -9.76 -3.00 0.73
N HIS A 51 -10.69 -2.49 1.54
CA HIS A 51 -11.98 -3.12 1.77
C HIS A 51 -12.81 -3.26 0.49
N VAL A 52 -12.91 -2.20 -0.33
CA VAL A 52 -13.67 -2.22 -1.60
C VAL A 52 -13.03 -3.16 -2.62
N ILE A 53 -11.69 -3.20 -2.71
CA ILE A 53 -11.00 -4.14 -3.58
C ILE A 53 -11.32 -5.58 -3.18
N LYS A 54 -11.29 -5.88 -1.87
CA LYS A 54 -11.58 -7.22 -1.35
C LYS A 54 -13.04 -7.66 -1.50
N THR A 55 -13.99 -6.74 -1.28
CA THR A 55 -15.42 -7.08 -1.21
C THR A 55 -16.18 -6.91 -2.53
N GLN A 56 -15.71 -6.02 -3.41
CA GLN A 56 -16.44 -5.66 -4.63
C GLN A 56 -15.69 -5.98 -5.92
N GLU A 57 -14.48 -6.55 -5.81
CA GLU A 57 -13.66 -7.09 -6.91
C GLU A 57 -13.68 -6.23 -8.18
N PRO A 58 -13.20 -4.98 -8.10
CA PRO A 58 -13.19 -4.07 -9.24
C PRO A 58 -12.39 -4.62 -10.41
N LYS A 59 -12.92 -4.48 -11.63
CA LYS A 59 -12.29 -5.02 -12.85
C LYS A 59 -11.19 -4.13 -13.42
N SER A 60 -11.01 -2.92 -12.87
CA SER A 60 -9.97 -1.98 -13.24
C SER A 60 -9.85 -0.86 -12.22
N ILE A 61 -8.77 -0.07 -12.28
CA ILE A 61 -8.62 1.16 -11.47
C ILE A 61 -9.79 2.14 -11.70
N TYR A 62 -10.30 2.22 -12.92
CA TYR A 62 -11.43 3.09 -13.24
C TYR A 62 -12.74 2.62 -12.60
N ASP A 63 -12.97 1.31 -12.58
CA ASP A 63 -14.11 0.70 -11.91
C ASP A 63 -14.02 0.88 -10.38
N LEU A 64 -12.83 0.72 -9.81
CA LEU A 64 -12.58 1.03 -8.40
C LEU A 64 -12.92 2.49 -8.07
N ALA A 65 -12.51 3.45 -8.92
CA ALA A 65 -12.82 4.87 -8.69
C ALA A 65 -14.33 5.13 -8.69
N LYS A 66 -15.09 4.47 -9.57
CA LYS A 66 -16.56 4.53 -9.58
C LYS A 66 -17.17 3.97 -8.30
N LYS A 67 -16.72 2.79 -7.86
CA LYS A 67 -17.20 2.14 -6.62
C LYS A 67 -16.91 2.96 -5.37
N LEU A 68 -15.74 3.61 -5.32
CA LEU A 68 -15.36 4.52 -4.25
C LEU A 68 -16.09 5.88 -4.31
N LYS A 69 -16.71 6.22 -5.45
CA LYS A 69 -17.24 7.56 -5.76
C LYS A 69 -16.18 8.66 -5.60
N ARG A 70 -14.95 8.38 -6.04
CA ARG A 70 -13.80 9.29 -5.95
C ARG A 70 -13.25 9.62 -7.33
N ASN A 71 -12.55 10.74 -7.41
CA ASN A 71 -11.89 11.13 -8.64
C ASN A 71 -10.79 10.11 -9.01
N PHE A 72 -10.61 9.87 -10.31
CA PHE A 72 -9.70 8.84 -10.80
C PHE A 72 -8.23 9.09 -10.44
N LYS A 73 -7.78 10.35 -10.47
CA LYS A 73 -6.39 10.72 -10.21
C LYS A 73 -5.96 10.35 -8.79
N SER A 74 -6.76 10.72 -7.79
CA SER A 74 -6.51 10.38 -6.38
C SER A 74 -6.52 8.87 -6.16
N VAL A 75 -7.41 8.14 -6.84
CA VAL A 75 -7.45 6.67 -6.73
C VAL A 75 -6.19 6.03 -7.32
N VAL A 76 -5.66 6.55 -8.44
CA VAL A 76 -4.39 6.09 -9.01
C VAL A 76 -3.21 6.36 -8.08
N GLU A 77 -3.15 7.54 -7.47
CA GLU A 77 -2.10 7.91 -6.50
C GLU A 77 -2.13 6.98 -5.28
N ASP A 78 -3.32 6.75 -4.71
CA ASP A 78 -3.54 5.86 -3.58
C ASP A 78 -3.17 4.40 -3.92
N ILE A 79 -3.56 3.90 -5.11
CA ILE A 79 -3.22 2.55 -5.58
C ILE A 79 -1.72 2.37 -5.73
N LYS A 80 -1.01 3.34 -6.33
CA LYS A 80 0.43 3.24 -6.53
C LYS A 80 1.18 3.21 -5.20
N LEU A 81 0.66 3.92 -4.19
CA LEU A 81 1.22 3.89 -2.86
C LEU A 81 1.04 2.50 -2.24
N LEU A 82 -0.18 1.96 -2.26
CA LEU A 82 -0.48 0.63 -1.73
C LEU A 82 0.27 -0.50 -2.47
N GLU A 83 0.47 -0.36 -3.78
CA GLU A 83 1.31 -1.25 -4.60
C GLU A 83 2.78 -1.16 -4.19
N ARG A 84 3.32 0.05 -3.97
CA ARG A 84 4.69 0.24 -3.47
C ARG A 84 4.93 -0.42 -2.11
N PHE A 85 3.92 -0.41 -1.23
CA PHE A 85 3.97 -1.11 0.06
C PHE A 85 3.67 -2.61 -0.04
N GLY A 86 3.33 -3.11 -1.24
CA GLY A 86 3.09 -4.52 -1.50
C GLY A 86 1.77 -5.05 -0.92
N PHE A 87 0.80 -4.18 -0.64
CA PHE A 87 -0.55 -4.58 -0.20
C PHE A 87 -1.46 -4.95 -1.37
N ILE A 88 -1.18 -4.38 -2.55
CA ILE A 88 -1.94 -4.57 -3.77
C ILE A 88 -0.97 -4.93 -4.90
N GLU A 89 -1.42 -5.77 -5.83
CA GLU A 89 -0.79 -6.00 -7.12
C GLU A 89 -1.73 -5.56 -8.25
N LEU A 90 -1.19 -4.94 -9.31
CA LEU A 90 -1.94 -4.56 -10.50
C LEU A 90 -1.75 -5.60 -11.61
N ILE A 91 -2.70 -6.52 -11.72
CA ILE A 91 -2.67 -7.57 -12.74
C ILE A 91 -3.04 -6.97 -14.11
N LYS A 92 -2.15 -7.16 -15.08
CA LYS A 92 -2.37 -6.74 -16.47
C LYS A 92 -3.24 -7.77 -17.18
N GLU A 93 -4.48 -7.40 -17.48
CA GLU A 93 -5.40 -8.22 -18.27
C GLU A 93 -5.52 -7.65 -19.69
N LYS A 94 -5.27 -8.48 -20.70
CA LYS A 94 -5.50 -8.12 -22.11
C LYS A 94 -6.94 -8.50 -22.49
N THR A 95 -7.78 -7.50 -22.73
CA THR A 95 -9.12 -7.71 -23.28
C THR A 95 -9.17 -7.22 -24.72
N LYS A 96 -9.17 -8.14 -25.69
CA LYS A 96 -9.27 -7.91 -27.15
C LYS A 96 -8.34 -6.82 -27.73
N LYS A 97 -8.61 -5.53 -27.48
CA LYS A 97 -7.85 -4.35 -27.95
C LYS A 97 -7.32 -3.43 -26.84
N ARG A 98 -7.56 -3.74 -25.56
CA ARG A 98 -7.18 -2.89 -24.43
C ARG A 98 -6.48 -3.68 -23.33
N VAL A 99 -5.47 -3.08 -22.73
CA VAL A 99 -4.85 -3.58 -21.49
C VAL A 99 -5.52 -2.87 -20.32
N ARG A 100 -5.98 -3.64 -19.34
CA ARG A 100 -6.52 -3.11 -18.08
C ARG A 100 -5.65 -3.56 -16.93
N HIS A 101 -5.61 -2.73 -15.89
CA HIS A 101 -4.94 -3.03 -14.63
C HIS A 101 -6.01 -3.34 -13.59
N LYS A 102 -6.17 -4.62 -13.27
CA LYS A 102 -7.06 -5.10 -12.23
C LYS A 102 -6.31 -5.07 -10.89
N PRO A 103 -6.78 -4.29 -9.90
CA PRO A 103 -6.18 -4.31 -8.58
C PRO A 103 -6.61 -5.54 -7.80
N GLU A 104 -5.66 -6.27 -7.22
CA GLU A 104 -5.89 -7.40 -6.33
C GLU A 104 -5.12 -7.23 -5.02
N ILE A 105 -5.69 -7.73 -3.92
CA ILE A 105 -5.01 -7.71 -2.63
C ILE A 105 -3.90 -8.78 -2.66
N ALA A 106 -2.67 -8.37 -2.37
CA ALA A 106 -1.47 -9.21 -2.44
C ALA A 106 -1.08 -9.84 -1.09
N VAL A 107 -1.82 -9.51 -0.03
CA VAL A 107 -1.53 -9.89 1.36
C VAL A 107 -2.75 -10.51 2.01
N ASP A 108 -2.54 -11.52 2.84
CA ASP A 108 -3.64 -12.16 3.57
C ASP A 108 -3.99 -11.39 4.85
N GLU A 109 -2.98 -10.79 5.49
CA GLU A 109 -3.10 -10.11 6.78
C GLU A 109 -2.12 -8.94 6.86
N ILE A 110 -2.55 -7.84 7.49
CA ILE A 110 -1.71 -6.68 7.83
C ILE A 110 -1.71 -6.57 9.35
N VAL A 111 -0.56 -6.82 9.98
CA VAL A 111 -0.37 -6.73 11.44
C VAL A 111 0.49 -5.52 11.75
N ILE A 112 -0.01 -4.62 12.58
CA ILE A 112 0.74 -3.46 13.08
C ILE A 112 1.03 -3.71 14.55
N ARG A 113 2.31 -3.87 14.89
CA ARG A 113 2.75 -4.00 16.28
C ARG A 113 3.41 -2.70 16.72
N VAL A 114 2.84 -2.09 17.75
CA VAL A 114 3.43 -0.95 18.45
C VAL A 114 3.82 -1.44 19.83
N SER A 115 5.12 -1.53 20.08
CA SER A 115 5.68 -1.79 21.41
C SER A 115 6.15 -0.46 21.97
N VAL A 116 5.54 -0.06 23.09
CA VAL A 116 5.99 1.06 23.92
C VAL A 116 6.90 0.51 25.01
#